data_AF-A0A954XMQ1-F1
#
_entry.id   AF-A0A954XMQ1-F1
#
_cell.length_a   1.000
_cell.length_b   1.000
_cell.length_c   1.000
_cell.angle_alpha   90.00
_cell.angle_beta   90.00
_cell.angle_gamma   90.00
#
_symmetry.space_group_name_H-M   'P 1'
#
loop_
_entity.id
_entity.type
_entity.pdbx_description
1 polymer ?
#
loop_
_entity_poly.entity_id
_entity_poly.type
_entity_poly.pdbx_seq_one_letter_code
_entity_poly.pdbx_strand_id
1 'polypeptide(L)'
;MQLQPLRCLALLLMWSSCFVVAASSAEQVAELSLEMPAGELLFVVNDIYSDSLQQQRNTLTSQRQQRAEFCFRQAREACEAGDVAAALRGATRAVFFNPDHEAARRVLGYRRVGDHWAGAYAARRIETGEVWHPQFGWIAAEDVSRYEAGERRSGNRWISAEEDARRHATIDNAWQIRTDHFRVVTNHDREDASRLAIRLEVLYQLWRQLFGGFYLEPSQLLKRFEGNESSGYRSKPFHVVYHQSREEYNMALRRLQPRIDITLGIYFDTTRTSHFFAGPDQDPGTIYHEAVHQLFQESGRSARDVAKHRNAWILEGVACYFESLQAHQDPSTGPFYTLGTPEAGRLPAARHRRLVDDYYVPLAELSALGMTDLQQRDDLPRLYSQSAGLATFLIDGRQGQYRPALVKLLQLIYTGHDRPTSLQELTGQDFADLDRQYQEFIAKLPSPSAEGQAE
;
A
#
# COMPACT_ATOMS: atom_id res chain seq x y z
N MET A 1 -13.37 -65.82 44.82
CA MET A 1 -12.14 -65.96 45.63
C MET A 1 -11.01 -66.32 44.70
N GLN A 2 -9.85 -65.69 44.89
CA GLN A 2 -8.75 -65.51 43.95
C GLN A 2 -8.13 -66.81 43.41
N LEU A 3 -7.63 -66.78 42.17
CA LEU A 3 -6.20 -66.87 41.82
C LEU A 3 -6.03 -67.01 40.29
N GLN A 4 -5.22 -66.14 39.70
CA GLN A 4 -4.58 -66.36 38.39
C GLN A 4 -3.53 -67.49 38.49
N PRO A 5 -3.04 -68.04 37.37
CA PRO A 5 -1.75 -67.55 36.86
C PRO A 5 -1.55 -67.55 35.32
N LEU A 6 -0.77 -66.55 34.85
CA LEU A 6 0.38 -66.61 33.91
C LEU A 6 0.33 -67.64 32.74
N ARG A 7 0.53 -67.33 31.45
CA ARG A 7 1.75 -66.75 30.82
C ARG A 7 1.60 -66.76 29.28
N CYS A 8 2.18 -65.74 28.63
CA CYS A 8 2.89 -65.72 27.33
C CYS A 8 2.32 -66.46 26.09
N LEU A 9 2.11 -65.76 24.97
CA LEU A 9 3.12 -65.48 23.93
C LEU A 9 2.50 -64.65 22.78
N ALA A 10 3.32 -63.79 22.18
CA ALA A 10 2.99 -62.93 21.06
C ALA A 10 2.93 -63.67 19.71
N LEU A 11 2.11 -63.18 18.77
CA LEU A 11 2.50 -63.02 17.36
C LEU A 11 1.46 -62.22 16.55
N LEU A 12 1.97 -61.29 15.76
CA LEU A 12 1.27 -60.44 14.80
C LEU A 12 0.65 -61.25 13.65
N LEU A 13 -0.48 -60.78 13.10
CA LEU A 13 -0.53 -60.14 11.77
C LEU A 13 -1.98 -59.94 11.27
N MET A 14 -2.25 -58.67 10.94
CA MET A 14 -2.90 -58.18 9.73
C MET A 14 -4.40 -58.39 9.41
N TRP A 15 -4.99 -57.21 9.19
CA TRP A 15 -5.91 -56.82 8.10
C TRP A 15 -7.41 -56.98 8.37
N SER A 16 -8.02 -55.85 8.73
CA SER A 16 -9.41 -55.55 8.41
C SER A 16 -9.45 -54.31 7.53
N SER A 17 -10.06 -54.49 6.36
CA SER A 17 -10.49 -53.47 5.44
C SER A 17 -11.66 -52.69 6.04
N CYS A 18 -11.64 -51.36 5.93
CA CYS A 18 -12.83 -50.55 5.72
C CYS A 18 -12.43 -49.27 4.99
N PHE A 19 -13.02 -49.10 3.82
CA PHE A 19 -12.90 -47.94 2.95
C PHE A 19 -13.38 -46.67 3.66
N VAL A 20 -12.55 -45.63 3.70
CA VAL A 20 -13.00 -44.24 3.62
C VAL A 20 -12.31 -43.64 2.40
N VAL A 21 -13.12 -43.27 1.43
CA VAL A 21 -12.75 -42.51 0.25
C VAL A 21 -12.29 -41.14 0.71
N ALA A 22 -10.98 -40.92 0.74
CA ALA A 22 -10.36 -39.60 0.88
C ALA A 22 -9.01 -39.62 0.17
N ALA A 23 -9.05 -39.80 -1.15
CA ALA A 23 -7.89 -39.72 -2.01
C ALA A 23 -8.26 -38.96 -3.30
N SER A 24 -8.49 -37.65 -3.17
CA SER A 24 -8.34 -36.67 -4.26
C SER A 24 -8.58 -35.23 -3.75
N SER A 25 -7.67 -34.69 -2.94
CA SER A 25 -7.61 -33.25 -2.70
C SER A 25 -6.21 -32.79 -2.28
N ALA A 26 -5.19 -33.49 -2.79
CA ALA A 26 -3.79 -33.16 -2.60
C ALA A 26 -3.11 -33.05 -3.97
N GLU A 27 -3.69 -32.26 -4.88
CA GLU A 27 -2.92 -31.68 -5.97
C GLU A 27 -2.47 -30.30 -5.50
N GLN A 28 -1.15 -30.20 -5.32
CA GLN A 28 -0.41 -29.06 -4.80
C GLN A 28 -0.88 -27.76 -5.45
N VAL A 29 -1.57 -26.97 -4.64
CA VAL A 29 -1.81 -25.56 -4.90
C VAL A 29 -0.45 -24.89 -4.76
N ALA A 30 0.23 -24.66 -5.88
CA ALA A 30 1.27 -23.64 -5.91
C ALA A 30 0.56 -22.30 -5.68
N GLU A 31 0.38 -21.97 -4.41
CA GLU A 31 0.41 -20.61 -3.93
C GLU A 31 1.78 -20.05 -4.37
N LEU A 32 1.87 -18.77 -4.67
CA LEU A 32 3.13 -18.06 -4.40
C LEU A 32 3.29 -18.07 -2.88
N SER A 33 3.52 -19.23 -2.28
CA SER A 33 3.88 -19.35 -0.87
C SER A 33 5.35 -19.00 -0.81
N LEU A 34 5.65 -17.72 -1.02
CA LEU A 34 6.87 -17.15 -0.48
C LEU A 34 6.68 -17.24 1.03
N GLU A 35 7.25 -18.28 1.64
CA GLU A 35 7.34 -18.36 3.09
C GLU A 35 8.20 -17.19 3.56
N MET A 36 7.52 -16.11 3.92
CA MET A 36 8.15 -14.89 4.42
C MET A 36 8.07 -14.90 5.95
N PRO A 37 9.19 -14.77 6.67
CA PRO A 37 9.17 -14.72 8.14
C PRO A 37 8.47 -13.46 8.67
N ALA A 38 8.43 -12.39 7.87
CA ALA A 38 7.62 -11.19 8.09
C ALA A 38 7.34 -10.48 6.75
N GLY A 39 6.29 -9.66 6.73
CA GLY A 39 5.86 -8.88 5.57
C GLY A 39 4.61 -9.44 4.88
N GLU A 40 4.15 -8.70 3.89
CA GLU A 40 2.94 -8.96 3.11
C GLU A 40 3.25 -9.17 1.64
N LEU A 41 2.60 -10.17 1.03
CA LEU A 41 2.59 -10.39 -0.41
C LEU A 41 1.31 -9.81 -0.99
N LEU A 42 1.47 -8.77 -1.81
CA LEU A 42 0.38 -7.98 -2.36
C LEU A 42 0.41 -7.97 -3.89
N PHE A 43 -0.75 -7.70 -4.47
CA PHE A 43 -0.94 -7.62 -5.91
C PHE A 43 -1.60 -6.30 -6.28
N VAL A 44 -1.45 -5.90 -7.55
CA VAL A 44 -2.13 -4.74 -8.12
C VAL A 44 -3.09 -5.25 -9.18
N VAL A 45 -4.26 -4.63 -9.27
CA VAL A 45 -5.21 -4.92 -10.34
C VAL A 45 -4.87 -4.07 -11.56
N ASN A 46 -4.67 -4.75 -12.69
CA ASN A 46 -4.48 -4.09 -13.97
C ASN A 46 -5.74 -3.32 -14.38
N ASP A 47 -5.56 -2.06 -14.74
CA ASP A 47 -6.56 -1.12 -15.20
C ASP A 47 -6.06 -0.33 -16.42
N ILE A 48 -6.77 0.74 -16.81
CA ILE A 48 -6.41 1.58 -17.96
C ILE A 48 -5.02 2.24 -17.84
N TYR A 49 -4.52 2.44 -16.62
CA TYR A 49 -3.23 3.09 -16.37
C TYR A 49 -2.08 2.10 -16.41
N SER A 50 -2.39 0.82 -16.25
CA SER A 50 -1.43 -0.27 -16.33
C SER A 50 -0.98 -0.41 -17.79
N ASP A 51 0.32 -0.41 -18.04
CA ASP A 51 0.88 -0.45 -19.39
C ASP A 51 0.23 -1.55 -20.24
N SER A 52 -0.13 -1.19 -21.48
CA SER A 52 -0.72 -2.09 -22.47
C SER A 52 0.17 -3.29 -22.83
N LEU A 53 1.40 -3.34 -22.30
CA LEU A 53 2.39 -4.40 -22.49
C LEU A 53 2.19 -5.63 -21.59
N GLN A 54 1.18 -5.66 -20.71
CA GLN A 54 0.84 -6.87 -19.95
C GLN A 54 -0.61 -7.36 -20.17
N GLN A 55 -1.12 -7.23 -21.40
CA GLN A 55 -2.08 -8.23 -21.89
C GLN A 55 -1.39 -9.54 -22.27
N GLN A 56 -0.51 -10.06 -21.40
CA GLN A 56 -0.45 -11.51 -21.31
C GLN A 56 -1.78 -11.92 -20.66
N ARG A 57 -2.80 -12.11 -21.50
CA ARG A 57 -3.94 -12.97 -21.16
C ARG A 57 -3.35 -14.34 -20.91
N ASN A 58 -2.81 -14.54 -19.71
CA ASN A 58 -2.47 -15.86 -19.22
C ASN A 58 -3.73 -16.69 -19.42
N THR A 59 -3.64 -17.73 -20.23
CA THR A 59 -4.78 -18.55 -20.62
C THR A 59 -5.56 -18.89 -19.36
N LEU A 60 -6.80 -18.40 -19.27
CA LEU A 60 -7.65 -18.63 -18.11
C LEU A 60 -7.94 -20.13 -18.06
N THR A 61 -7.22 -20.85 -17.20
CA THR A 61 -7.44 -22.28 -16.98
C THR A 61 -8.60 -22.46 -16.01
N SER A 62 -9.28 -23.61 -16.08
CA SER A 62 -10.32 -23.97 -15.12
C SER A 62 -9.82 -23.90 -13.66
N GLN A 63 -8.55 -24.22 -13.42
CA GLN A 63 -7.93 -24.10 -12.09
C GLN A 63 -7.82 -22.63 -11.63
N ARG A 64 -7.37 -21.72 -12.50
CA ARG A 64 -7.32 -20.27 -12.17
C ARG A 64 -8.71 -19.72 -11.92
N GLN A 65 -9.70 -20.13 -12.71
CA GLN A 65 -11.10 -19.74 -12.51
C GLN A 65 -11.63 -20.22 -11.14
N GLN A 66 -11.41 -21.48 -10.77
CA GLN A 66 -11.81 -22.00 -9.46
C GLN A 66 -11.12 -21.26 -8.30
N ARG A 67 -9.83 -20.93 -8.44
CA ARG A 67 -9.08 -20.14 -7.45
C ARG A 67 -9.64 -18.72 -7.32
N ALA A 68 -9.97 -18.07 -8.44
CA ALA A 68 -10.57 -16.75 -8.42
C ALA A 68 -11.90 -16.73 -7.66
N GLU A 69 -12.78 -17.69 -7.93
CA GLU A 69 -14.06 -17.85 -7.21
C GLU A 69 -13.87 -18.14 -5.72
N PHE A 70 -12.86 -18.95 -5.37
CA PHE A 70 -12.52 -19.21 -3.97
C PHE A 70 -12.05 -17.94 -3.24
N CYS A 71 -11.13 -17.19 -3.84
CA CYS A 71 -10.67 -15.91 -3.28
C CYS A 71 -11.81 -14.90 -3.14
N PHE A 72 -12.73 -14.84 -4.12
CA PHE A 72 -13.88 -13.95 -4.06
C PHE A 72 -14.88 -14.32 -2.95
N ARG A 73 -15.10 -15.62 -2.70
CA ARG A 73 -15.90 -16.07 -1.54
C ARG A 73 -15.25 -15.69 -0.21
N GLN A 74 -13.95 -15.96 -0.04
CA GLN A 74 -13.23 -15.55 1.18
C GLN A 74 -13.25 -14.04 1.38
N ALA A 75 -13.14 -13.27 0.30
CA ALA A 75 -13.23 -11.82 0.33
C ALA A 75 -14.58 -11.35 0.91
N ARG A 76 -15.68 -12.00 0.50
CA ARG A 76 -17.01 -11.71 1.01
C ARG A 76 -17.15 -12.10 2.47
N GLU A 77 -16.72 -13.29 2.86
CA GLU A 77 -16.74 -13.76 4.25
C GLU A 77 -15.96 -12.81 5.19
N ALA A 78 -14.79 -12.35 4.76
CA ALA A 78 -14.00 -11.35 5.48
C ALA A 78 -14.75 -10.02 5.63
N CYS A 79 -15.43 -9.55 4.58
CA CYS A 79 -16.24 -8.33 4.62
C CYS A 79 -17.42 -8.47 5.59
N GLU A 80 -18.10 -9.62 5.58
CA GLU A 80 -19.20 -9.93 6.49
C GLU A 80 -18.73 -10.03 7.95
N ALA A 81 -17.50 -10.48 8.18
CA ALA A 81 -16.82 -10.47 9.49
C ALA A 81 -16.28 -9.08 9.90
N GLY A 82 -16.40 -8.06 9.03
CA GLY A 82 -15.94 -6.70 9.29
C GLY A 82 -14.45 -6.43 8.98
N ASP A 83 -13.72 -7.39 8.42
CA ASP A 83 -12.33 -7.20 7.97
C ASP A 83 -12.29 -6.70 6.52
N VAL A 84 -12.40 -5.39 6.37
CA VAL A 84 -12.37 -4.68 5.08
C VAL A 84 -11.04 -4.87 4.36
N ALA A 85 -9.92 -4.92 5.09
CA ALA A 85 -8.60 -5.05 4.47
C ALA A 85 -8.42 -6.45 3.89
N ALA A 86 -8.77 -7.50 4.63
CA ALA A 86 -8.76 -8.87 4.12
C ALA A 86 -9.74 -9.07 2.96
N ALA A 87 -10.93 -8.43 3.02
CA ALA A 87 -11.87 -8.44 1.90
C ALA A 87 -11.27 -7.84 0.62
N LEU A 88 -10.59 -6.69 0.73
CA LEU A 88 -9.93 -6.06 -0.41
C LEU A 88 -8.76 -6.91 -0.93
N ARG A 89 -7.94 -7.50 -0.06
CA ARG A 89 -6.88 -8.47 -0.47
C ARG A 89 -7.48 -9.67 -1.22
N GLY A 90 -8.55 -10.26 -0.70
CA GLY A 90 -9.23 -11.39 -1.34
C GLY A 90 -9.81 -11.03 -2.70
N ALA A 91 -10.44 -9.86 -2.83
CA ALA A 91 -10.96 -9.38 -4.11
C ALA A 91 -9.84 -9.10 -5.12
N THR A 92 -8.73 -8.49 -4.69
CA THR A 92 -7.54 -8.32 -5.54
C THR A 92 -6.98 -9.66 -5.99
N ARG A 93 -6.86 -10.65 -5.10
CA ARG A 93 -6.41 -12.01 -5.45
C ARG A 93 -7.37 -12.71 -6.43
N ALA A 94 -8.68 -12.48 -6.30
CA ALA A 94 -9.64 -13.00 -7.27
C ALA A 94 -9.39 -12.42 -8.68
N VAL A 95 -9.14 -11.12 -8.79
CA VAL A 95 -8.80 -10.47 -10.07
C VAL A 95 -7.43 -10.91 -10.57
N PHE A 96 -6.47 -11.12 -9.69
CA PHE A 96 -5.18 -11.68 -10.06
C PHE A 96 -5.33 -13.04 -10.75
N PHE A 97 -6.15 -13.95 -10.22
CA PHE A 97 -6.38 -15.26 -10.83
C PHE A 97 -7.25 -15.19 -12.09
N ASN A 98 -8.30 -14.38 -12.08
CA ASN A 98 -9.17 -14.10 -13.22
C ASN A 98 -9.23 -12.59 -13.48
N PRO A 99 -8.42 -12.07 -14.42
CA PRO A 99 -8.37 -10.65 -14.75
C PRO A 99 -9.69 -10.06 -15.20
N ASP A 100 -10.70 -10.86 -15.58
CA ASP A 100 -12.02 -10.40 -15.99
C ASP A 100 -13.12 -10.74 -14.96
N HIS A 101 -12.75 -11.03 -13.71
CA HIS A 101 -13.71 -11.29 -12.63
C HIS A 101 -14.50 -10.01 -12.27
N GLU A 102 -15.62 -9.80 -12.97
CA GLU A 102 -16.42 -8.58 -12.92
C GLU A 102 -16.86 -8.20 -11.49
N ALA A 103 -17.37 -9.15 -10.71
CA ALA A 103 -17.83 -8.87 -9.35
C ALA A 103 -16.69 -8.42 -8.41
N ALA A 104 -15.51 -9.05 -8.51
CA ALA A 104 -14.33 -8.66 -7.74
C ALA A 104 -13.82 -7.27 -8.15
N ARG A 105 -13.80 -6.98 -9.46
CA ARG A 105 -13.46 -5.65 -9.97
C ARG A 105 -14.41 -4.56 -9.49
N ARG A 106 -15.72 -4.84 -9.49
CA ARG A 106 -16.74 -3.94 -8.93
C ARG A 106 -16.50 -3.65 -7.45
N VAL A 107 -16.21 -4.68 -6.65
CA VAL A 107 -15.85 -4.54 -5.22
C VAL A 107 -14.67 -3.58 -5.04
N LEU A 108 -13.64 -3.71 -5.88
CA LEU A 108 -12.45 -2.88 -5.87
C LEU A 108 -12.69 -1.44 -6.36
N GLY A 109 -13.80 -1.19 -7.06
CA GLY A 109 -14.23 0.13 -7.55
C GLY A 109 -14.05 0.33 -9.05
N TYR A 110 -13.80 -0.74 -9.80
CA TYR A 110 -13.65 -0.71 -11.26
C TYR A 110 -14.96 -1.08 -11.96
N ARG A 111 -15.16 -0.52 -13.15
CA ARG A 111 -16.20 -0.94 -14.10
C ARG A 111 -15.60 -1.15 -15.49
N ARG A 112 -16.30 -1.91 -16.33
CA ARG A 112 -15.88 -2.14 -17.71
C ARG A 112 -16.37 -0.99 -18.60
N VAL A 113 -15.45 -0.42 -19.38
CA VAL A 113 -15.74 0.60 -20.40
C VAL A 113 -15.04 0.20 -21.69
N GLY A 114 -15.80 -0.28 -22.67
CA GLY A 114 -15.25 -0.93 -23.87
C GLY A 114 -14.42 -2.16 -23.48
N ASP A 115 -13.17 -2.18 -23.94
CA ASP A 115 -12.21 -3.27 -23.68
C ASP A 115 -11.36 -3.05 -22.42
N HIS A 116 -11.64 -1.99 -21.66
CA HIS A 116 -10.84 -1.61 -20.50
C HIS A 116 -11.61 -1.71 -19.19
N TRP A 117 -10.88 -2.00 -18.13
CA TRP A 117 -11.33 -1.81 -16.77
C TRP A 117 -10.84 -0.45 -16.27
N ALA A 118 -11.76 0.37 -15.79
CA ALA A 118 -11.50 1.75 -15.45
C ALA A 118 -12.11 2.11 -14.09
N GLY A 119 -11.42 2.95 -13.33
CA GLY A 119 -12.03 3.68 -12.22
C GLY A 119 -12.99 4.75 -12.73
N ALA A 120 -13.63 5.44 -11.80
CA ALA A 120 -14.73 6.34 -12.14
C ALA A 120 -14.32 7.61 -12.91
N TYR A 121 -13.14 8.18 -12.65
CA TYR A 121 -12.63 9.31 -13.42
C TYR A 121 -12.20 8.83 -14.80
N ALA A 122 -11.41 7.75 -14.87
CA ALA A 122 -10.98 7.17 -16.13
C ALA A 122 -12.15 6.84 -17.05
N ALA A 123 -13.20 6.20 -16.52
CA ALA A 123 -14.39 5.88 -17.27
C ALA A 123 -15.04 7.10 -17.91
N ARG A 124 -15.12 8.22 -17.18
CA ARG A 124 -15.67 9.48 -17.72
C ARG A 124 -14.82 10.05 -18.86
N ARG A 125 -13.49 9.93 -18.79
CA ARG A 125 -12.58 10.40 -19.83
C ARG A 125 -12.75 9.60 -21.12
N ILE A 126 -12.87 8.27 -20.99
CA ILE A 126 -13.15 7.38 -22.12
C ILE A 126 -14.51 7.71 -22.75
N GLU A 127 -15.54 7.93 -21.92
CA GLU A 127 -16.88 8.32 -22.38
C GLU A 127 -16.91 9.66 -23.13
N THR A 128 -15.96 10.56 -22.85
CA THR A 128 -15.77 11.83 -23.58
C THR A 128 -14.87 11.73 -24.80
N GLY A 129 -14.47 10.52 -25.22
CA GLY A 129 -13.67 10.29 -26.43
C GLY A 129 -12.16 10.45 -26.22
N GLU A 130 -11.69 10.36 -24.98
CA GLU A 130 -10.27 10.46 -24.66
C GLU A 130 -9.66 9.09 -24.37
N VAL A 131 -8.35 8.99 -24.59
CA VAL A 131 -7.53 7.81 -24.30
C VAL A 131 -6.43 8.18 -23.32
N TRP A 132 -6.05 7.23 -22.48
CA TRP A 132 -4.86 7.38 -21.63
C TRP A 132 -3.63 7.07 -22.47
N HIS A 133 -2.70 8.02 -22.53
CA HIS A 133 -1.38 7.84 -23.13
C HIS A 133 -0.30 7.84 -22.04
N PRO A 134 0.58 6.82 -21.93
CA PRO A 134 1.57 6.72 -20.85
C PRO A 134 2.49 7.93 -20.69
N GLN A 135 2.76 8.65 -21.78
CA GLN A 135 3.63 9.84 -21.76
C GLN A 135 2.87 11.17 -21.58
N PHE A 136 1.59 11.22 -21.92
CA PHE A 136 0.86 12.49 -22.03
C PHE A 136 -0.35 12.58 -21.11
N GLY A 137 -0.73 11.48 -20.47
CA GLY A 137 -1.99 11.36 -19.75
C GLY A 137 -3.19 11.30 -20.70
N TRP A 138 -4.31 11.90 -20.30
CA TRP A 138 -5.53 11.90 -21.11
C TRP A 138 -5.45 12.86 -22.29
N ILE A 139 -5.64 12.35 -23.50
CA ILE A 139 -5.71 13.11 -24.76
C ILE A 139 -6.88 12.61 -25.60
N ALA A 140 -7.40 13.44 -26.51
CA ALA A 140 -8.43 13.01 -27.44
C ALA A 140 -7.91 11.88 -28.33
N ALA A 141 -8.73 10.85 -28.59
CA ALA A 141 -8.30 9.67 -29.35
C ALA A 141 -7.78 10.02 -30.76
N GLU A 142 -8.41 10.99 -31.40
CA GLU A 142 -8.04 11.51 -32.72
C GLU A 142 -6.72 12.30 -32.74
N ASP A 143 -6.26 12.77 -31.58
CA ASP A 143 -5.08 13.62 -31.45
C ASP A 143 -3.78 12.84 -31.17
N VAL A 144 -3.86 11.53 -30.90
CA VAL A 144 -2.72 10.67 -30.49
C VAL A 144 -1.55 10.77 -31.48
N SER A 145 -1.81 10.58 -32.78
CA SER A 145 -0.76 10.59 -33.80
C SER A 145 -0.02 11.93 -33.90
N ARG A 146 -0.70 13.04 -33.58
CA ARG A 146 -0.09 14.37 -33.55
C ARG A 146 0.78 14.57 -32.31
N TYR A 147 0.34 14.04 -31.18
CA TYR A 147 1.14 14.02 -29.96
C TYR A 147 2.44 13.21 -30.15
N GLU A 148 2.35 12.04 -30.78
CA GLU A 148 3.50 11.20 -31.16
C GLU A 148 4.41 11.90 -32.18
N ALA A 149 3.84 12.71 -33.08
CA ALA A 149 4.59 13.52 -34.04
C ALA A 149 5.21 14.80 -33.44
N GLY A 150 5.13 15.00 -32.12
CA GLY A 150 5.74 16.14 -31.43
C GLY A 150 4.90 17.43 -31.44
N GLU A 151 3.61 17.35 -31.76
CA GLU A 151 2.69 18.48 -31.67
C GLU A 151 1.90 18.43 -30.34
N ARG A 152 1.46 19.60 -29.85
CA ARG A 152 0.68 19.72 -28.62
C ARG A 152 -0.52 20.63 -28.84
N ARG A 153 -1.65 20.26 -28.23
CA ARG A 153 -2.86 21.07 -28.25
C ARG A 153 -2.71 22.25 -27.28
N SER A 154 -2.81 23.46 -27.80
CA SER A 154 -2.84 24.71 -27.01
C SER A 154 -4.11 25.49 -27.36
N GLY A 155 -5.20 25.20 -26.64
CA GLY A 155 -6.53 25.72 -26.98
C GLY A 155 -6.98 25.24 -28.35
N ASN A 156 -7.26 26.18 -29.26
CA ASN A 156 -7.67 25.86 -30.64
C ASN A 156 -6.50 25.74 -31.63
N ARG A 157 -5.25 25.81 -31.15
CA ARG A 157 -4.05 25.76 -31.99
C ARG A 157 -3.17 24.56 -31.65
N TRP A 158 -2.32 24.21 -32.60
CA TRP A 158 -1.27 23.22 -32.45
C TRP A 158 0.07 23.92 -32.40
N ILE A 159 0.89 23.54 -31.42
CA ILE A 159 2.23 24.06 -31.20
C ILE A 159 3.22 22.89 -31.15
N SER A 160 4.51 23.16 -31.31
CA SER A 160 5.52 22.12 -31.13
C SER A 160 5.67 21.74 -29.66
N ALA A 161 6.19 20.55 -29.39
CA ALA A 161 6.51 20.09 -28.04
C ALA A 161 7.52 21.02 -27.34
N GLU A 162 8.46 21.63 -28.05
CA GLU A 162 9.42 22.58 -27.48
C GLU A 162 8.78 23.91 -27.08
N GLU A 163 7.81 24.40 -27.86
CA GLU A 163 7.02 25.57 -27.49
C GLU A 163 6.12 25.27 -26.28
N ASP A 164 5.52 24.07 -26.24
CA ASP A 164 4.75 23.62 -25.08
C ASP A 164 5.63 23.56 -23.82
N ALA A 165 6.83 22.95 -23.91
CA ALA A 165 7.79 22.89 -22.82
C ALA A 165 8.24 24.28 -22.35
N ARG A 166 8.50 25.21 -23.27
CA ARG A 166 8.85 26.60 -22.90
C ARG A 166 7.73 27.31 -22.14
N ARG A 167 6.46 27.01 -22.43
CA ARG A 167 5.31 27.59 -21.73
C ARG A 167 5.11 27.02 -20.33
N HIS A 168 5.47 25.77 -20.13
CA HIS A 168 5.31 25.07 -18.85
C HIS A 168 6.62 25.00 -18.05
N ALA A 169 7.60 25.86 -18.35
CA ALA A 169 8.90 25.88 -17.70
C ALA A 169 8.84 26.29 -16.21
N THR A 170 7.75 26.91 -15.77
CA THR A 170 7.56 27.31 -14.36
C THR A 170 6.34 26.62 -13.76
N ILE A 171 6.38 26.39 -12.45
CA ILE A 171 5.28 25.70 -11.76
C ILE A 171 3.93 26.44 -11.84
N ASP A 172 3.94 27.77 -11.98
CA ASP A 172 2.73 28.59 -12.15
C ASP A 172 1.98 28.27 -13.46
N ASN A 173 2.69 27.79 -14.48
CA ASN A 173 2.15 27.36 -15.76
C ASN A 173 2.38 25.86 -15.97
N ALA A 174 2.41 25.06 -14.89
CA ALA A 174 2.73 23.64 -14.94
C ALA A 174 1.72 22.79 -15.72
N TRP A 175 2.22 21.69 -16.28
CA TRP A 175 1.36 20.62 -16.78
C TRP A 175 0.61 19.96 -15.63
N GLN A 176 -0.55 19.37 -15.94
CA GLN A 176 -1.34 18.61 -15.00
C GLN A 176 -1.65 17.23 -15.57
N ILE A 177 -1.22 16.19 -14.86
CA ILE A 177 -1.60 14.81 -15.14
C ILE A 177 -2.57 14.36 -14.06
N ARG A 178 -3.74 13.85 -14.47
CA ARG A 178 -4.78 13.38 -13.55
C ARG A 178 -5.15 11.93 -13.81
N THR A 179 -5.21 11.16 -12.73
CA THR A 179 -5.71 9.78 -12.68
C THR A 179 -6.98 9.72 -11.80
N ASP A 180 -7.41 8.52 -11.44
CA ASP A 180 -8.60 8.31 -10.60
C ASP A 180 -8.49 8.97 -9.22
N HIS A 181 -7.31 8.89 -8.60
CA HIS A 181 -7.09 9.38 -7.24
C HIS A 181 -6.12 10.55 -7.17
N PHE A 182 -5.20 10.71 -8.13
CA PHE A 182 -4.13 11.71 -8.05
C PHE A 182 -4.21 12.80 -9.13
N ARG A 183 -3.68 13.97 -8.80
CA ARG A 183 -3.35 15.04 -9.74
C ARG A 183 -1.91 15.46 -9.49
N VAL A 184 -1.03 15.17 -10.45
CA VAL A 184 0.37 15.57 -10.46
C VAL A 184 0.50 16.85 -11.28
N VAL A 185 1.04 17.90 -10.64
CA VAL A 185 1.37 19.19 -11.26
C VAL A 185 2.88 19.26 -11.42
N THR A 186 3.38 19.54 -12.62
CA THR A 186 4.82 19.48 -12.92
C THR A 186 5.27 20.54 -13.93
N ASN A 187 6.50 21.01 -13.78
CA ASN A 187 7.25 21.77 -14.79
C ASN A 187 8.49 21.01 -15.30
N HIS A 188 8.64 19.73 -14.95
CA HIS A 188 9.71 18.85 -15.43
C HIS A 188 9.43 18.36 -16.85
N ASP A 189 8.61 17.32 -16.96
CA ASP A 189 8.00 16.83 -18.20
C ASP A 189 6.75 15.99 -17.88
N ARG A 190 5.92 15.76 -18.92
CA ARG A 190 4.62 15.07 -18.78
C ARG A 190 4.74 13.56 -18.60
N GLU A 191 5.79 12.96 -19.15
CA GLU A 191 5.99 11.52 -19.11
C GLU A 191 6.37 11.08 -17.70
N ASP A 192 7.29 11.79 -17.05
CA ASP A 192 7.63 11.55 -15.65
C ASP A 192 6.47 11.82 -14.70
N ALA A 193 5.68 12.88 -14.93
CA ALA A 193 4.48 13.09 -14.13
C ALA A 193 3.44 11.98 -14.33
N SER A 194 3.34 11.41 -15.52
CA SER A 194 2.48 10.26 -15.79
C SER A 194 3.00 9.00 -15.09
N ARG A 195 4.31 8.73 -15.14
CA ARG A 195 4.95 7.65 -14.36
C ARG A 195 4.72 7.81 -12.86
N LEU A 196 4.89 9.01 -12.32
CA LEU A 196 4.65 9.30 -10.90
C LEU A 196 3.18 9.08 -10.54
N ALA A 197 2.24 9.56 -11.36
CA ALA A 197 0.81 9.35 -11.12
C ALA A 197 0.45 7.86 -11.08
N ILE A 198 0.97 7.06 -12.02
CA ILE A 198 0.76 5.59 -12.05
C ILE A 198 1.36 4.93 -10.81
N ARG A 199 2.59 5.32 -10.43
CA ARG A 199 3.24 4.81 -9.21
C ARG A 199 2.40 5.07 -7.96
N LEU A 200 1.77 6.25 -7.88
CA LEU A 200 0.90 6.63 -6.76
C LEU A 200 -0.43 5.86 -6.79
N GLU A 201 -0.99 5.57 -7.96
CA GLU A 201 -2.15 4.66 -8.09
C GLU A 201 -1.82 3.24 -7.60
N VAL A 202 -0.66 2.72 -7.96
CA VAL A 202 -0.14 1.44 -7.45
C VAL A 202 -0.06 1.45 -5.93
N LEU A 203 0.60 2.47 -5.35
CA LEU A 203 0.69 2.63 -3.90
C LEU A 203 -0.70 2.67 -3.25
N TYR A 204 -1.64 3.40 -3.82
CA TYR A 204 -3.00 3.49 -3.29
C TYR A 204 -3.71 2.13 -3.28
N GLN A 205 -3.56 1.32 -4.33
CA GLN A 205 -4.11 -0.05 -4.36
C GLN A 205 -3.50 -0.94 -3.27
N LEU A 206 -2.19 -0.85 -3.04
CA LEU A 206 -1.48 -1.60 -2.00
C LEU A 206 -1.87 -1.13 -0.60
N TRP A 207 -1.93 0.19 -0.38
CA TRP A 207 -2.35 0.78 0.89
C TRP A 207 -3.76 0.34 1.28
N ARG A 208 -4.70 0.32 0.33
CA ARG A 208 -6.08 -0.15 0.56
C ARG A 208 -6.17 -1.62 1.01
N GLN A 209 -5.25 -2.46 0.55
CA GLN A 209 -5.19 -3.87 0.93
C GLN A 209 -4.79 -4.06 2.40
N LEU A 210 -4.11 -3.10 3.01
CA LEU A 210 -3.71 -3.14 4.42
C LEU A 210 -4.62 -2.28 5.30
N PHE A 211 -5.02 -1.12 4.81
CA PHE A 211 -5.67 -0.05 5.57
C PHE A 211 -7.02 0.38 5.00
N GLY A 212 -7.65 -0.38 4.09
CA GLY A 212 -8.94 0.00 3.52
C GLY A 212 -10.04 0.26 4.57
N GLY A 213 -10.01 -0.50 5.68
CA GLY A 213 -10.92 -0.29 6.82
C GLY A 213 -10.73 1.03 7.58
N PHE A 214 -9.68 1.80 7.28
CA PHE A 214 -9.46 3.13 7.85
C PHE A 214 -10.54 4.12 7.43
N TYR A 215 -10.98 4.07 6.17
CA TYR A 215 -11.94 5.02 5.59
C TYR A 215 -13.18 4.38 4.97
N LEU A 216 -13.15 3.08 4.71
CA LEU A 216 -14.26 2.35 4.10
C LEU A 216 -14.96 1.48 5.14
N GLU A 217 -16.26 1.72 5.31
CA GLU A 217 -17.08 0.92 6.23
C GLU A 217 -17.41 -0.46 5.63
N PRO A 218 -17.46 -1.54 6.44
CA PRO A 218 -17.84 -2.87 5.97
C PRO A 218 -19.18 -2.89 5.24
N SER A 219 -20.17 -2.15 5.75
CA SER A 219 -21.51 -2.07 5.14
C SER A 219 -21.50 -1.42 3.75
N GLN A 220 -20.58 -0.47 3.50
CA GLN A 220 -20.41 0.16 2.20
C GLN A 220 -19.73 -0.79 1.21
N LEU A 221 -18.76 -1.57 1.67
CA LEU A 221 -18.10 -2.58 0.85
C LEU A 221 -19.04 -3.74 0.52
N LEU A 222 -19.85 -4.20 1.48
CA LEU A 222 -20.83 -5.29 1.29
C LEU A 222 -21.82 -4.96 0.18
N LYS A 223 -22.31 -3.72 0.09
CA LYS A 223 -23.17 -3.27 -1.01
C LYS A 223 -22.54 -3.50 -2.39
N ARG A 224 -21.22 -3.43 -2.52
CA ARG A 224 -20.52 -3.70 -3.79
C ARG A 224 -20.48 -5.19 -4.13
N PHE A 225 -20.36 -6.05 -3.11
CA PHE A 225 -20.53 -7.49 -3.27
C PHE A 225 -21.96 -7.84 -3.72
N GLU A 226 -22.97 -7.11 -3.23
CA GLU A 226 -24.39 -7.30 -3.56
C GLU A 226 -24.80 -6.82 -4.95
N GLY A 227 -23.91 -6.12 -5.68
CA GLY A 227 -24.23 -5.65 -7.03
C GLY A 227 -24.04 -4.16 -7.25
N ASN A 228 -23.98 -3.36 -6.17
CA ASN A 228 -24.02 -1.91 -6.30
C ASN A 228 -22.69 -1.36 -6.80
N GLU A 229 -22.76 -0.44 -7.76
CA GLU A 229 -21.59 0.31 -8.18
C GLU A 229 -21.19 1.33 -7.10
N SER A 230 -19.89 1.47 -6.89
CA SER A 230 -19.35 2.60 -6.16
C SER A 230 -19.23 3.77 -7.13
N SER A 231 -19.64 4.97 -6.73
CA SER A 231 -19.36 6.15 -7.54
C SER A 231 -17.87 6.30 -7.82
N GLY A 232 -17.01 5.86 -6.87
CA GLY A 232 -15.54 5.76 -6.98
C GLY A 232 -14.81 7.07 -7.29
N TYR A 233 -15.57 8.12 -7.58
CA TYR A 233 -15.09 9.35 -8.17
C TYR A 233 -14.59 10.28 -7.09
N ARG A 234 -13.29 10.58 -7.13
CA ARG A 234 -12.68 11.56 -6.25
C ARG A 234 -12.75 12.94 -6.89
N SER A 235 -13.71 13.76 -6.44
CA SER A 235 -13.84 15.15 -6.92
C SER A 235 -12.63 16.01 -6.53
N LYS A 236 -12.00 15.70 -5.40
CA LYS A 236 -10.76 16.30 -4.91
C LYS A 236 -9.62 15.26 -4.96
N PRO A 237 -8.93 15.10 -6.09
CA PRO A 237 -7.80 14.17 -6.17
C PRO A 237 -6.71 14.59 -5.17
N PHE A 238 -5.93 13.62 -4.69
CA PHE A 238 -4.72 13.87 -3.94
C PHE A 238 -3.78 14.71 -4.79
N HIS A 239 -3.32 15.82 -4.23
CA HIS A 239 -2.54 16.80 -4.96
C HIS A 239 -1.05 16.55 -4.75
N VAL A 240 -0.32 16.47 -5.85
CA VAL A 240 1.13 16.29 -5.85
C VAL A 240 1.76 17.33 -6.76
N VAL A 241 2.83 17.95 -6.29
CA VAL A 241 3.67 18.87 -7.07
C VAL A 241 5.03 18.23 -7.27
N TYR A 242 5.42 18.05 -8.52
CA TYR A 242 6.68 17.46 -8.93
C TYR A 242 7.55 18.52 -9.60
N HIS A 243 8.52 19.03 -8.85
CA HIS A 243 9.38 20.12 -9.30
C HIS A 243 10.45 19.61 -10.27
N GLN A 244 10.90 20.47 -11.18
CA GLN A 244 11.90 20.10 -12.19
C GLN A 244 13.25 19.69 -11.59
N SER A 245 13.63 20.26 -10.44
CA SER A 245 14.88 19.93 -9.76
C SER A 245 14.80 20.13 -8.26
N ARG A 246 15.82 19.63 -7.54
CA ARG A 246 15.98 19.83 -6.10
C ARG A 246 16.12 21.32 -5.72
N GLU A 247 16.79 22.11 -6.56
CA GLU A 247 16.94 23.56 -6.34
C GLU A 247 15.60 24.28 -6.39
N GLU A 248 14.74 23.94 -7.37
CA GLU A 248 13.43 24.55 -7.48
C GLU A 248 12.50 24.14 -6.34
N TYR A 249 12.50 22.85 -5.97
CA TYR A 249 11.81 22.36 -4.77
C TYR A 249 12.21 23.15 -3.52
N ASN A 250 13.52 23.30 -3.31
CA ASN A 250 14.05 24.08 -2.19
C ASN A 250 13.61 25.54 -2.26
N MET A 251 13.72 26.19 -3.42
CA MET A 251 13.34 27.59 -3.60
C MET A 251 11.85 27.82 -3.34
N ALA A 252 10.99 26.94 -3.87
CA ALA A 252 9.53 27.04 -3.76
C ALA A 252 9.06 26.89 -2.31
N LEU A 253 9.72 26.03 -1.53
CA LEU A 253 9.22 25.59 -0.23
C LEU A 253 9.97 26.17 0.97
N ARG A 254 11.13 26.79 0.80
CA ARG A 254 11.95 27.33 1.92
C ARG A 254 11.20 28.31 2.83
N ARG A 255 10.20 29.03 2.29
CA ARG A 255 9.35 29.92 3.10
C ARG A 255 8.36 29.16 4.00
N LEU A 256 7.90 27.99 3.57
CA LEU A 256 6.98 27.14 4.31
C LEU A 256 7.73 26.22 5.29
N GLN A 257 8.88 25.69 4.86
CA GLN A 257 9.74 24.82 5.65
C GLN A 257 11.19 25.33 5.57
N PRO A 258 11.69 26.06 6.57
CA PRO A 258 13.03 26.68 6.51
C PRO A 258 14.18 25.71 6.30
N ARG A 259 14.06 24.47 6.78
CA ARG A 259 15.03 23.37 6.61
C ARG A 259 14.62 22.39 5.50
N ILE A 260 14.06 22.88 4.41
CA ILE A 260 13.58 22.00 3.32
C ILE A 260 14.73 21.24 2.64
N ASP A 261 15.95 21.77 2.68
CA ASP A 261 17.15 21.24 2.01
C ASP A 261 17.57 19.84 2.47
N ILE A 262 17.20 19.46 3.70
CA ILE A 262 17.47 18.13 4.27
C ILE A 262 16.37 17.10 3.93
N THR A 263 15.30 17.51 3.24
CA THR A 263 14.18 16.64 2.88
C THR A 263 14.27 16.21 1.41
N LEU A 264 13.90 14.96 1.13
CA LEU A 264 13.76 14.43 -0.24
C LEU A 264 12.29 14.44 -0.72
N GLY A 265 11.38 14.93 0.12
CA GLY A 265 9.96 15.05 -0.13
C GLY A 265 9.27 15.59 1.12
N ILE A 266 8.08 16.15 0.97
CA ILE A 266 7.28 16.59 2.12
C ILE A 266 5.79 16.61 1.78
N TYR A 267 4.96 16.12 2.69
CA TYR A 267 3.53 16.36 2.68
C TYR A 267 3.16 17.52 3.62
N PHE A 268 2.42 18.51 3.10
CA PHE A 268 1.82 19.56 3.90
C PHE A 268 0.32 19.28 4.09
N ASP A 269 -0.09 19.03 5.33
CA ASP A 269 -1.48 18.80 5.73
C ASP A 269 -2.40 20.03 5.52
N THR A 270 -1.87 21.23 5.74
CA THR A 270 -2.59 22.51 5.61
C THR A 270 -2.96 22.82 4.16
N THR A 271 -2.04 22.58 3.22
CA THR A 271 -2.27 22.77 1.77
C THR A 271 -2.72 21.48 1.09
N ARG A 272 -2.73 20.35 1.80
CA ARG A 272 -3.09 19.01 1.28
C ARG A 272 -2.33 18.67 0.02
N THR A 273 -1.01 18.88 0.04
CA THR A 273 -0.16 18.74 -1.13
C THR A 273 1.15 18.06 -0.74
N SER A 274 1.49 16.98 -1.46
CA SER A 274 2.82 16.39 -1.40
C SER A 274 3.73 17.03 -2.44
N HIS A 275 4.96 17.33 -2.05
CA HIS A 275 5.97 17.90 -2.94
C HIS A 275 7.15 16.96 -3.07
N PHE A 276 7.58 16.75 -4.31
CA PHE A 276 8.74 15.94 -4.70
C PHE A 276 9.50 16.65 -5.82
N PHE A 277 10.67 16.15 -6.21
CA PHE A 277 11.44 16.71 -7.32
C PHE A 277 12.02 15.63 -8.23
N ALA A 278 12.27 16.00 -9.48
CA ALA A 278 12.95 15.13 -10.42
C ALA A 278 14.47 15.11 -10.17
N GLY A 279 15.07 13.95 -10.42
CA GLY A 279 16.51 13.75 -10.34
C GLY A 279 16.91 12.45 -9.64
N PRO A 280 18.20 12.08 -9.74
CA PRO A 280 18.72 10.83 -9.17
C PRO A 280 18.69 10.81 -7.63
N ASP A 281 18.67 11.97 -6.97
CA ASP A 281 18.56 12.10 -5.53
C ASP A 281 17.17 11.70 -4.99
N GLN A 282 16.16 11.57 -5.85
CA GLN A 282 14.80 11.26 -5.42
C GLN A 282 14.65 9.75 -5.12
N ASP A 283 14.57 9.43 -3.84
CA ASP A 283 14.31 8.07 -3.37
C ASP A 283 12.81 7.70 -3.49
N PRO A 284 12.47 6.54 -4.11
CA PRO A 284 11.10 6.03 -4.15
C PRO A 284 10.50 5.79 -2.76
N GLY A 285 11.30 5.36 -1.78
CA GLY A 285 10.84 5.13 -0.41
C GLY A 285 10.25 6.40 0.22
N THR A 286 10.93 7.54 0.02
CA THR A 286 10.46 8.86 0.46
C THR A 286 9.15 9.26 -0.21
N ILE A 287 8.97 8.96 -1.51
CA ILE A 287 7.68 9.22 -2.19
C ILE A 287 6.57 8.43 -1.49
N TYR A 288 6.82 7.16 -1.18
CA TYR A 288 5.83 6.31 -0.50
C TYR A 288 5.53 6.81 0.91
N HIS A 289 6.56 7.20 1.66
CA HIS A 289 6.43 7.76 3.00
C HIS A 289 5.46 8.96 3.01
N GLU A 290 5.75 9.99 2.21
CA GLU A 290 4.96 11.21 2.19
C GLU A 290 3.56 11.00 1.58
N ALA A 291 3.46 10.12 0.57
CA ALA A 291 2.16 9.77 0.01
C ALA A 291 1.28 9.02 1.03
N VAL A 292 1.84 8.18 1.90
CA VAL A 292 1.06 7.49 2.95
C VAL A 292 0.50 8.48 3.96
N HIS A 293 1.27 9.49 4.38
CA HIS A 293 0.73 10.60 5.20
C HIS A 293 -0.47 11.26 4.52
N GLN A 294 -0.33 11.58 3.23
CA GLN A 294 -1.42 12.14 2.43
C GLN A 294 -2.65 11.22 2.34
N LEU A 295 -2.44 9.92 2.11
CA LEU A 295 -3.52 8.94 2.00
C LEU A 295 -4.35 8.87 3.27
N PHE A 296 -3.71 8.81 4.44
CA PHE A 296 -4.44 8.83 5.71
C PHE A 296 -5.10 10.19 5.98
N GLN A 297 -4.38 11.29 5.77
CA GLN A 297 -4.88 12.64 6.08
C GLN A 297 -6.12 13.02 5.25
N GLU A 298 -6.24 12.55 4.02
CA GLU A 298 -7.31 13.00 3.11
C GLU A 298 -8.33 11.92 2.73
N SER A 299 -8.18 10.66 3.15
CA SER A 299 -9.16 9.62 2.82
C SER A 299 -10.40 9.61 3.72
N GLY A 300 -10.32 10.25 4.90
CA GLY A 300 -11.41 10.32 5.87
C GLY A 300 -11.61 11.71 6.44
N ARG A 301 -12.39 11.78 7.52
CA ARG A 301 -12.43 13.00 8.35
C ARG A 301 -11.14 13.05 9.16
N SER A 302 -10.46 14.19 9.11
CA SER A 302 -9.22 14.41 9.84
C SER A 302 -9.31 15.66 10.70
N ALA A 303 -8.78 15.58 11.91
CA ALA A 303 -8.58 16.69 12.81
C ALA A 303 -7.56 17.67 12.23
N ARG A 304 -7.56 18.90 12.74
CA ARG A 304 -6.61 19.93 12.30
C ARG A 304 -5.18 19.65 12.79
N ASP A 305 -5.06 19.08 13.98
CA ASP A 305 -3.80 18.93 14.71
C ASP A 305 -3.55 17.43 14.98
N VAL A 306 -3.37 16.64 13.92
CA VAL A 306 -3.19 15.17 14.03
C VAL A 306 -1.91 14.85 14.79
N ALA A 307 -2.00 13.92 15.75
CA ALA A 307 -0.90 13.45 16.59
C ALA A 307 -0.08 14.56 17.32
N LYS A 308 -0.66 15.76 17.47
CA LYS A 308 0.02 16.90 18.09
C LYS A 308 0.50 16.63 19.51
N HIS A 309 -0.25 15.82 20.26
CA HIS A 309 -0.06 15.66 21.70
C HIS A 309 0.41 14.28 22.15
N ARG A 310 0.33 13.27 21.29
CA ARG A 310 0.59 11.85 21.62
C ARG A 310 0.58 10.99 20.36
N ASN A 311 1.03 9.74 20.51
CA ASN A 311 1.02 8.71 19.46
C ASN A 311 1.65 9.14 18.13
N ALA A 312 2.53 10.14 18.10
CA ALA A 312 3.14 10.60 16.84
C ALA A 312 3.99 9.52 16.17
N TRP A 313 4.58 8.64 16.98
CA TRP A 313 5.45 7.56 16.52
C TRP A 313 4.77 6.64 15.50
N ILE A 314 3.46 6.35 15.62
CA ILE A 314 2.82 5.36 14.73
C ILE A 314 2.50 5.94 13.35
N LEU A 315 2.35 7.27 13.24
CA LEU A 315 2.22 7.93 11.93
C LEU A 315 3.49 7.76 11.12
N GLU A 316 4.63 8.12 11.72
CA GLU A 316 5.95 7.94 11.13
C GLU A 316 6.26 6.45 10.93
N GLY A 317 5.91 5.60 11.90
CA GLY A 317 6.14 4.16 11.83
C GLY A 317 5.44 3.50 10.64
N VAL A 318 4.16 3.83 10.40
CA VAL A 318 3.42 3.30 9.24
C VAL A 318 3.94 3.89 7.93
N ALA A 319 4.32 5.17 7.88
CA ALA A 319 4.93 5.74 6.69
C ALA A 319 6.29 5.06 6.37
N CYS A 320 7.14 4.87 7.38
CA CYS A 320 8.39 4.12 7.26
C CYS A 320 8.20 2.65 6.90
N TYR A 321 7.10 2.03 7.30
CA TYR A 321 6.76 0.68 6.85
C TYR A 321 6.59 0.62 5.32
N PHE A 322 5.97 1.62 4.69
CA PHE A 322 5.83 1.67 3.23
C PHE A 322 7.14 2.01 2.47
N GLU A 323 8.16 2.54 3.15
CA GLU A 323 9.51 2.66 2.56
C GLU A 323 10.09 1.29 2.16
N SER A 324 9.61 0.20 2.78
CA SER A 324 10.03 -1.17 2.46
C SER A 324 9.37 -1.79 1.23
N LEU A 325 8.53 -1.03 0.51
CA LEU A 325 7.83 -1.51 -0.68
C LEU A 325 8.81 -1.91 -1.79
N GLN A 326 8.78 -3.19 -2.17
CA GLN A 326 9.56 -3.74 -3.28
C GLN A 326 8.63 -4.30 -4.35
N ALA A 327 8.91 -3.97 -5.61
CA ALA A 327 8.25 -4.54 -6.77
C ALA A 327 9.05 -5.72 -7.31
N HIS A 328 8.35 -6.80 -7.64
CA HIS A 328 8.92 -8.03 -8.17
C HIS A 328 8.20 -8.44 -9.44
N GLN A 329 8.89 -9.17 -10.29
CA GLN A 329 8.35 -9.74 -11.51
C GLN A 329 8.69 -11.22 -11.55
N ASP A 330 7.68 -12.07 -11.67
CA ASP A 330 7.88 -13.50 -11.90
C ASP A 330 7.24 -13.93 -13.22
N PRO A 331 7.94 -14.74 -14.05
CA PRO A 331 7.42 -15.17 -15.35
C PRO A 331 6.09 -15.94 -15.31
N SER A 332 5.80 -16.64 -14.21
CA SER A 332 4.62 -17.48 -14.05
C SER A 332 3.43 -16.72 -13.45
N THR A 333 3.71 -15.77 -12.56
CA THR A 333 2.68 -15.06 -11.80
C THR A 333 2.49 -13.61 -12.21
N GLY A 334 3.44 -13.02 -12.95
CA GLY A 334 3.42 -11.60 -13.30
C GLY A 334 3.96 -10.72 -12.16
N PRO A 335 3.65 -9.41 -12.17
CA PRO A 335 4.12 -8.49 -11.15
C PRO A 335 3.47 -8.77 -9.79
N PHE A 336 4.25 -8.70 -8.73
CA PHE A 336 3.78 -8.73 -7.36
C PHE A 336 4.62 -7.78 -6.49
N TYR A 337 4.13 -7.49 -5.29
CA TYR A 337 4.76 -6.54 -4.40
C TYR A 337 4.96 -7.17 -3.02
N THR A 338 6.09 -6.87 -2.40
CA THR A 338 6.34 -7.20 -1.00
C THR A 338 6.48 -5.94 -0.18
N LEU A 339 6.05 -6.00 1.08
CA LEU A 339 6.12 -4.88 2.00
C LEU A 339 6.33 -5.42 3.41
N GLY A 340 7.22 -4.81 4.19
CA GLY A 340 7.54 -5.24 5.55
C GLY A 340 8.51 -6.42 5.65
N THR A 341 9.21 -6.76 4.55
CA THR A 341 10.21 -7.83 4.56
C THR A 341 11.38 -7.48 5.49
N PRO A 342 11.99 -8.47 6.17
CA PRO A 342 13.06 -8.24 7.16
C PRO A 342 14.28 -7.47 6.63
N GLU A 343 14.52 -7.51 5.33
CA GLU A 343 15.68 -6.97 4.62
C GLU A 343 15.43 -5.58 4.01
N ALA A 344 14.20 -5.08 4.06
CA ALA A 344 13.81 -3.84 3.36
C ALA A 344 13.43 -2.70 4.31
N GLY A 345 13.59 -1.47 3.82
CA GLY A 345 13.28 -0.25 4.55
C GLY A 345 14.06 -0.15 5.87
N ARG A 346 13.39 0.31 6.94
CA ARG A 346 14.04 0.56 8.23
C ARG A 346 14.05 -0.62 9.19
N LEU A 347 13.45 -1.75 8.81
CA LEU A 347 13.34 -2.92 9.68
C LEU A 347 14.69 -3.55 10.05
N PRO A 348 15.68 -3.68 9.14
CA PRO A 348 17.04 -4.12 9.49
C PRO A 348 17.65 -3.25 10.60
N ALA A 349 17.49 -1.94 10.47
CA ALA A 349 18.03 -0.97 11.40
C ALA A 349 17.26 -0.97 12.73
N ALA A 350 15.95 -1.25 12.73
CA ALA A 350 15.16 -1.46 13.94
C ALA A 350 15.65 -2.69 14.72
N ARG A 351 15.92 -3.78 14.00
CA ARG A 351 16.45 -5.02 14.56
C ARG A 351 17.84 -4.84 15.15
N HIS A 352 18.75 -4.18 14.42
CA HIS A 352 20.10 -3.89 14.92
C HIS A 352 20.04 -3.09 16.22
N ARG A 353 19.24 -2.01 16.23
CA ARG A 353 19.09 -1.16 17.43
C ARG A 353 18.58 -1.94 18.63
N ARG A 354 17.59 -2.82 18.43
CA ARG A 354 16.99 -3.58 19.53
C ARG A 354 17.90 -4.70 20.04
N LEU A 355 18.65 -5.38 19.17
CA LEU A 355 19.40 -6.59 19.55
C LEU A 355 20.90 -6.35 19.80
N VAL A 356 21.48 -5.29 19.22
CA VAL A 356 22.92 -4.99 19.29
C VAL A 356 23.18 -3.73 20.11
N ASP A 357 22.48 -2.64 19.80
CA ASP A 357 22.70 -1.35 20.48
C ASP A 357 22.01 -1.27 21.86
N ASP A 358 21.19 -2.27 22.20
CA ASP A 358 20.28 -2.28 23.35
C ASP A 358 19.43 -0.99 23.47
N TYR A 359 19.06 -0.44 22.31
CA TYR A 359 18.26 0.77 22.22
C TYR A 359 16.77 0.42 22.12
N TYR A 360 15.99 0.93 23.06
CA TYR A 360 14.53 0.84 23.03
C TYR A 360 13.86 1.88 23.93
N VAL A 361 12.91 2.62 23.39
CA VAL A 361 11.99 3.48 24.16
C VAL A 361 10.69 2.71 24.42
N PRO A 362 10.29 2.46 25.68
CA PRO A 362 9.07 1.71 25.99
C PRO A 362 7.81 2.30 25.34
N LEU A 363 6.85 1.46 24.92
CA LEU A 363 5.63 1.94 24.24
C LEU A 363 4.83 2.94 25.07
N ALA A 364 4.85 2.82 26.41
CA ALA A 364 4.17 3.76 27.30
C ALA A 364 4.75 5.18 27.21
N GLU A 365 6.09 5.29 27.15
CA GLU A 365 6.77 6.58 26.95
C GLU A 365 6.56 7.07 25.52
N LEU A 366 6.79 6.20 24.54
CA LEU A 366 6.71 6.55 23.12
C LEU A 366 5.30 7.02 22.72
N SER A 367 4.26 6.35 23.22
CA SER A 367 2.85 6.70 22.94
C SER A 367 2.43 8.00 23.61
N ALA A 368 3.14 8.46 24.65
CA ALA A 368 2.89 9.75 25.28
C ALA A 368 3.45 10.94 24.47
N LEU A 369 4.38 10.70 23.53
CA LEU A 369 5.00 11.77 22.75
C LEU A 369 4.09 12.27 21.63
N GLY A 370 3.86 13.58 21.61
CA GLY A 370 3.28 14.29 20.48
C GLY A 370 4.32 14.59 19.41
N MET A 371 3.87 15.08 18.26
CA MET A 371 4.73 15.33 17.10
C MET A 371 5.89 16.29 17.42
N THR A 372 5.61 17.39 18.14
CA THR A 372 6.63 18.36 18.51
C THR A 372 7.68 17.76 19.45
N ASP A 373 7.25 17.02 20.47
CA ASP A 373 8.17 16.40 21.44
C ASP A 373 9.03 15.34 20.77
N LEU A 374 8.44 14.54 19.88
CA LEU A 374 9.14 13.53 19.11
C LEU A 374 10.21 14.17 18.22
N GLN A 375 9.88 15.20 17.44
CA GLN A 375 10.80 15.88 16.52
C GLN A 375 11.96 16.63 17.21
N GLN A 376 11.83 16.97 18.49
CA GLN A 376 12.87 17.66 19.26
C GLN A 376 13.90 16.72 19.88
N ARG A 377 13.70 15.40 19.80
CA ARG A 377 14.64 14.44 20.39
C ARG A 377 15.91 14.30 19.57
N ASP A 378 17.05 14.28 20.25
CA ASP A 378 18.37 14.10 19.62
C ASP A 378 18.55 12.70 18.99
N ASP A 379 17.78 11.71 19.46
CA ASP A 379 17.79 10.32 18.96
C ASP A 379 16.73 10.04 17.88
N LEU A 380 16.16 11.08 17.26
CA LEU A 380 15.10 10.99 16.25
C LEU A 380 15.31 9.91 15.17
N PRO A 381 16.49 9.77 14.54
CA PRO A 381 16.70 8.74 13.52
C PRO A 381 16.56 7.31 14.07
N ARG A 382 16.91 7.09 15.35
CA ARG A 382 16.76 5.80 16.02
C ARG A 382 15.31 5.52 16.35
N LEU A 383 14.59 6.54 16.81
CA LEU A 383 13.16 6.47 17.06
C LEU A 383 12.35 6.13 15.80
N TYR A 384 12.68 6.72 14.65
CA TYR A 384 12.00 6.41 13.40
C TYR A 384 12.13 4.93 13.03
N SER A 385 13.32 4.37 13.20
CA SER A 385 13.52 2.95 12.92
C SER A 385 12.84 2.05 13.94
N GLN A 386 12.87 2.41 15.23
CA GLN A 386 12.07 1.69 16.23
C GLN A 386 10.57 1.75 15.89
N SER A 387 10.08 2.92 15.47
CA SER A 387 8.68 3.14 15.07
C SER A 387 8.32 2.29 13.86
N ALA A 388 9.20 2.18 12.87
CA ALA A 388 9.04 1.28 11.73
C ALA A 388 8.98 -0.19 12.18
N GLY A 389 9.88 -0.63 13.06
CA GLY A 389 9.86 -1.98 13.62
C GLY A 389 8.57 -2.30 14.38
N LEU A 390 8.10 -1.38 15.23
CA LEU A 390 6.84 -1.51 15.95
C LEU A 390 5.63 -1.52 15.01
N ALA A 391 5.62 -0.67 13.96
CA ALA A 391 4.59 -0.70 12.94
C ALA A 391 4.57 -2.05 12.22
N THR A 392 5.72 -2.57 11.78
CA THR A 392 5.79 -3.91 11.17
C THR A 392 5.27 -4.99 12.12
N PHE A 393 5.63 -4.94 13.40
CA PHE A 393 5.10 -5.88 14.40
C PHE A 393 3.58 -5.79 14.53
N LEU A 394 3.00 -4.58 14.56
CA LEU A 394 1.56 -4.41 14.67
C LEU A 394 0.81 -4.80 13.38
N ILE A 395 1.45 -4.63 12.22
CA ILE A 395 0.86 -4.96 10.92
C ILE A 395 0.97 -6.46 10.66
N ASP A 396 2.14 -7.09 10.86
CA ASP A 396 2.45 -8.45 10.38
C ASP A 396 2.67 -9.46 11.51
N GLY A 397 3.05 -8.99 12.69
CA GLY A 397 3.31 -9.84 13.86
C GLY A 397 2.11 -10.72 14.20
N ARG A 398 2.40 -11.99 14.54
CA ARG A 398 1.38 -13.01 14.85
C ARG A 398 0.31 -13.14 13.76
N GLN A 399 0.73 -13.16 12.49
CA GLN A 399 -0.16 -13.26 11.34
C GLN A 399 -1.16 -12.09 11.28
N GLY A 400 -0.70 -10.88 11.63
CA GLY A 400 -1.48 -9.66 11.59
C GLY A 400 -2.55 -9.52 12.68
N GLN A 401 -2.43 -10.25 13.79
CA GLN A 401 -3.39 -10.21 14.91
C GLN A 401 -3.70 -8.78 15.40
N TYR A 402 -2.70 -7.89 15.38
CA TYR A 402 -2.83 -6.52 15.89
C TYR A 402 -3.28 -5.49 14.85
N ARG A 403 -3.35 -5.86 13.57
CA ARG A 403 -3.67 -4.95 12.48
C ARG A 403 -5.04 -4.28 12.63
N PRO A 404 -6.13 -4.97 13.03
CA PRO A 404 -7.42 -4.30 13.26
C PRO A 404 -7.36 -3.26 14.39
N ALA A 405 -6.59 -3.52 15.44
CA ALA A 405 -6.38 -2.57 16.54
C ALA A 405 -5.55 -1.36 16.08
N LEU A 406 -4.52 -1.58 15.26
CA LEU A 406 -3.73 -0.50 14.65
C LEU A 406 -4.59 0.40 13.74
N VAL A 407 -5.44 -0.18 12.88
CA VAL A 407 -6.34 0.61 12.02
C VAL A 407 -7.26 1.50 12.86
N LYS A 408 -7.82 0.96 13.95
CA LYS A 408 -8.64 1.74 14.88
C LYS A 408 -7.84 2.82 15.61
N LEU A 409 -6.60 2.53 16.01
CA LEU A 409 -5.71 3.53 16.62
C LEU A 409 -5.48 4.70 15.66
N LEU A 410 -5.15 4.42 14.40
CA LEU A 410 -4.99 5.44 13.37
C LEU A 410 -6.28 6.25 13.21
N GLN A 411 -7.45 5.62 13.14
CA GLN A 411 -8.74 6.33 13.08
C GLN A 411 -8.92 7.29 14.27
N LEU A 412 -8.59 6.86 15.49
CA LEU A 412 -8.66 7.71 16.68
C LEU A 412 -7.68 8.87 16.61
N ILE A 413 -6.44 8.65 16.15
CA ILE A 413 -5.42 9.71 16.03
C ILE A 413 -5.86 10.74 15.00
N TYR A 414 -6.25 10.30 13.80
CA TYR A 414 -6.68 11.18 12.72
C TYR A 414 -7.98 11.91 13.05
N THR A 415 -8.85 11.37 13.91
CA THR A 415 -10.06 12.08 14.38
C THR A 415 -9.86 12.87 15.68
N GLY A 416 -8.67 12.83 16.29
CA GLY A 416 -8.34 13.56 17.52
C GLY A 416 -8.97 12.97 18.79
N HIS A 417 -9.38 11.70 18.76
CA HIS A 417 -10.04 10.98 19.86
C HIS A 417 -9.12 9.97 20.56
N ASP A 418 -7.86 9.92 20.18
CA ASP A 418 -6.87 9.04 20.78
C ASP A 418 -6.47 9.46 22.20
N ARG A 419 -5.81 8.55 22.90
CA ARG A 419 -5.20 8.73 24.22
C ARG A 419 -3.83 8.05 24.19
N PRO A 420 -2.90 8.40 25.11
CA PRO A 420 -1.62 7.69 25.20
C PRO A 420 -1.79 6.18 25.44
N THR A 421 -2.91 5.77 26.05
CA THR A 421 -3.29 4.38 26.34
C THR A 421 -4.11 3.71 25.23
N SER A 422 -4.45 4.39 24.13
CA SER A 422 -5.38 3.85 23.14
C SER A 422 -4.91 2.53 22.53
N LEU A 423 -3.60 2.36 22.29
CA LEU A 423 -3.09 1.10 21.73
C LEU A 423 -3.37 -0.09 22.67
N GLN A 424 -3.03 0.01 23.96
CA GLN A 424 -3.28 -1.08 24.91
C GLN A 424 -4.77 -1.37 25.10
N GLU A 425 -5.62 -0.34 25.09
CA GLU A 425 -7.07 -0.49 25.19
C GLU A 425 -7.64 -1.24 23.97
N LEU A 426 -7.13 -0.94 22.77
CA LEU A 426 -7.59 -1.54 21.52
C LEU A 426 -7.07 -2.97 21.32
N THR A 427 -5.86 -3.28 21.80
CA THR A 427 -5.28 -4.63 21.71
C THR A 427 -5.70 -5.53 22.87
N GLY A 428 -6.13 -4.96 24.00
CA GLY A 428 -6.35 -5.68 25.25
C GLY A 428 -5.04 -6.24 25.83
N GLN A 429 -3.91 -5.59 25.55
CA GLN A 429 -2.58 -5.97 26.02
C GLN A 429 -1.91 -4.74 26.64
N ASP A 430 -1.40 -4.86 27.87
CA ASP A 430 -0.65 -3.78 28.50
C ASP A 430 0.65 -3.52 27.72
N PHE A 431 1.17 -2.29 27.81
CA PHE A 431 2.36 -1.90 27.05
C PHE A 431 3.58 -2.77 27.31
N ALA A 432 3.81 -3.21 28.55
CA ALA A 432 4.93 -4.10 28.87
C ALA A 432 4.84 -5.45 28.14
N ASP A 433 3.62 -5.97 27.94
CA ASP A 433 3.42 -7.20 27.17
C ASP A 433 3.64 -6.97 25.67
N LEU A 434 3.20 -5.82 25.14
CA LEU A 434 3.47 -5.45 23.75
C LEU A 434 4.97 -5.26 23.49
N ASP A 435 5.69 -4.59 24.41
CA ASP A 435 7.14 -4.38 24.34
C ASP A 435 7.89 -5.73 24.31
N ARG A 436 7.50 -6.67 25.18
CA ARG A 436 8.05 -8.03 25.21
C ARG A 436 7.77 -8.78 23.91
N GLN A 437 6.53 -8.74 23.42
CA GLN A 437 6.14 -9.40 22.18
C GLN A 437 6.84 -8.82 20.95
N TYR A 438 7.07 -7.51 20.94
CA TYR A 438 7.87 -6.85 19.92
C TYR A 438 9.32 -7.36 19.94
N GLN A 439 9.93 -7.47 21.12
CA GLN A 439 11.28 -8.03 21.25
C GLN A 439 11.34 -9.48 20.73
N GLU A 440 10.36 -10.31 21.08
CA GLU A 440 10.25 -11.69 20.58
C GLU A 440 10.09 -11.73 19.06
N PHE A 441 9.30 -10.81 18.48
CA PHE A 441 9.13 -10.68 17.04
C PHE A 441 10.45 -10.33 16.35
N ILE A 442 11.12 -9.27 16.81
CA ILE A 442 12.40 -8.82 16.25
C ILE A 442 13.49 -9.90 16.34
N ALA A 443 13.56 -10.63 17.46
CA ALA A 443 14.53 -11.70 17.66
C ALA A 443 14.33 -12.89 16.70
N LYS A 444 13.11 -13.11 16.20
CA LYS A 444 12.79 -14.18 15.25
C LYS A 444 13.03 -13.79 13.80
N LEU A 445 13.20 -12.50 13.50
CA LEU A 445 13.51 -12.05 12.15
C LEU A 445 14.88 -12.59 11.71
N PRO A 446 15.01 -13.05 10.45
CA PRO A 446 16.29 -13.46 9.91
C PRO A 446 17.28 -12.29 10.02
N SER A 447 18.57 -12.64 10.15
CA SER A 447 19.61 -11.62 10.03
C SER A 447 19.65 -11.14 8.57
N PRO A 448 19.74 -9.82 8.33
CA PRO A 448 19.91 -9.32 6.97
C PRO A 448 21.16 -9.95 6.36
N SER A 449 21.07 -10.37 5.10
CA SER A 449 22.23 -10.87 4.35
C SER A 449 23.32 -9.78 4.31
N ALA A 450 24.60 -10.19 4.24
CA ALA A 450 25.74 -9.28 4.27
C ALA A 450 25.74 -8.23 3.13
N GLU A 451 24.91 -8.41 2.11
CA GLU A 451 24.74 -7.49 0.98
C GLU A 451 23.84 -6.27 1.30
N GLY A 452 23.06 -6.31 2.40
CA GLY A 452 22.12 -5.24 2.78
C GLY A 452 22.59 -4.29 3.89
N GLN A 453 23.89 -4.26 4.22
CA GLN A 453 24.43 -3.44 5.32
C GLN A 453 24.96 -2.06 4.90
N ALA A 454 24.77 -1.66 3.64
CA ALA A 454 25.18 -0.35 3.15
C ALA A 454 23.96 0.46 2.71
N GLU A 455 23.30 1.13 3.66
CA GLU A 455 22.63 2.43 3.47
C GLU A 455 22.29 3.09 4.81
#